data_AF-A0A9E4A991-F1
#
_entry.id   AF-A0A9E4A991-F1
#
_cell.length_a   1.000
_cell.length_b   1.000
_cell.length_c   1.000
_cell.angle_alpha   90.00
_cell.angle_beta   90.00
_cell.angle_gamma   90.00
#
_symmetry.space_group_name_H-M   'P 1'
#
loop_
_entity.id
_entity.type
_entity.pdbx_description
1 polymer ?
#
loop_
_entity_poly.entity_id
_entity_poly.type
_entity_poly.pdbx_seq_one_letter_code
_entity_poly.pdbx_strand_id
1 'polypeptide(L)'
;GSPQIRYNIMDLSFLYPPGQCECGSWLRRMGSFAGRGDNMVKLRGVNVWPENIGRIATSIEGAEPEYFVRAFREGHRENMVVTVTSAVDESRREGLRERIETRLKEELGVRIGCEVVEMGGVDAWTEIHTSPKPKRFRDER
;
A
#
# COMPACT_ATOMS: atom_id res chain seq x y z
N GLY A 1 23.13 8.13 -17.04
CA GLY A 1 21.96 7.27 -16.76
C GLY A 1 22.36 5.81 -16.92
N SER A 2 21.69 4.90 -16.21
CA SER A 2 21.98 3.46 -16.28
C SER A 2 21.01 2.76 -17.25
N PRO A 3 21.49 2.00 -18.26
CA PRO A 3 20.61 1.31 -19.21
C PRO A 3 19.76 0.24 -18.51
N GLN A 4 18.48 0.15 -18.90
CA GLN A 4 17.55 -0.85 -18.39
C GLN A 4 17.30 -1.91 -19.47
N ILE A 5 17.69 -3.17 -19.21
CA ILE A 5 17.53 -4.28 -20.17
C ILE A 5 16.43 -5.21 -19.66
N ARG A 6 15.35 -5.36 -20.43
CA ARG A 6 14.19 -6.23 -20.10
C ARG A 6 13.67 -6.03 -18.67
N TYR A 7 13.60 -4.77 -18.21
CA TYR A 7 13.07 -4.45 -16.90
C TYR A 7 11.60 -4.88 -16.80
N ASN A 8 11.30 -5.72 -15.81
CA ASN A 8 9.95 -6.18 -15.57
C ASN A 8 9.16 -5.10 -14.82
N ILE A 9 8.29 -4.39 -15.54
CA ILE A 9 7.47 -3.31 -14.97
C ILE A 9 6.35 -3.82 -14.06
N MET A 10 6.01 -5.12 -14.13
CA MET A 10 4.91 -5.77 -13.40
C MET A 10 3.52 -5.16 -13.63
N ASP A 11 3.37 -4.20 -14.55
CA ASP A 11 2.08 -3.63 -14.91
C ASP A 11 1.31 -4.55 -15.89
N LEU A 12 0.03 -4.77 -15.62
CA LEU A 12 -0.87 -5.57 -16.44
C LEU A 12 -1.52 -4.68 -17.51
N SER A 13 -1.34 -5.03 -18.78
CA SER A 13 -1.98 -4.36 -19.92
C SER A 13 -2.18 -5.34 -21.08
N PHE A 14 -2.69 -4.86 -22.21
CA PHE A 14 -2.87 -5.63 -23.43
C PHE A 14 -2.34 -4.85 -24.64
N LEU A 15 -2.03 -5.58 -25.72
CA LEU A 15 -1.66 -4.99 -27.00
C LEU A 15 -2.83 -5.08 -27.96
N TYR A 16 -3.13 -3.98 -28.63
CA TYR A 16 -4.09 -4.01 -29.73
C TYR A 16 -3.56 -4.84 -30.90
N PRO A 17 -4.46 -5.34 -31.77
CA PRO A 17 -4.08 -5.94 -33.04
C PRO A 17 -3.17 -5.00 -33.85
N PRO A 18 -2.21 -5.53 -34.63
CA PRO A 18 -1.39 -4.72 -35.54
C PRO A 18 -2.24 -3.93 -36.53
N GLY A 19 -1.85 -2.69 -36.82
CA GLY A 19 -2.54 -1.82 -37.78
C GLY A 19 -2.16 -0.35 -37.60
N GLN A 20 -2.46 0.47 -38.62
CA GLN A 20 -2.26 1.91 -38.54
C GLN A 20 -3.33 2.53 -37.63
N CYS A 21 -2.91 3.40 -36.71
CA CYS A 21 -3.83 4.18 -35.88
C CYS A 21 -4.55 5.23 -36.73
N GLU A 22 -5.75 5.66 -36.32
CA GLU A 22 -6.50 6.77 -36.95
C GLU A 22 -5.71 8.09 -36.99
N CYS A 23 -4.75 8.27 -36.08
CA CYS A 23 -3.82 9.42 -36.10
C CYS A 23 -2.66 9.26 -37.11
N GLY A 24 -2.60 8.16 -37.86
CA GLY A 24 -1.57 7.84 -38.85
C GLY A 24 -0.35 7.06 -38.33
N SER A 25 -0.24 6.81 -37.02
CA SER A 25 0.91 6.12 -36.42
C SER A 25 0.93 4.62 -36.75
N TRP A 26 2.12 4.10 -37.04
CA TRP A 26 2.39 2.67 -37.24
C TRP A 26 2.89 1.94 -35.99
N LEU A 27 3.09 2.66 -34.88
CA LEU A 27 3.49 2.04 -33.62
C LEU A 27 2.36 1.19 -33.06
N ARG A 28 2.71 0.01 -32.54
CA ARG A 28 1.73 -0.88 -31.91
C ARG A 28 1.15 -0.20 -30.67
N ARG A 29 -0.19 -0.16 -30.60
CA ARG A 29 -0.90 0.45 -29.48
C ARG A 29 -0.96 -0.48 -28.28
N MET A 30 -0.81 0.09 -27.10
CA MET A 30 -1.01 -0.56 -25.81
C MET A 30 -2.32 -0.05 -25.19
N GLY A 31 -3.06 -0.94 -24.56
CA GLY A 31 -4.24 -0.61 -23.76
C GLY A 31 -3.89 0.11 -22.47
N SER A 32 -4.92 0.54 -21.74
CA SER A 32 -4.76 1.06 -20.39
C SER A 32 -4.16 0.01 -19.46
N PHE A 33 -3.38 0.45 -18.46
CA PHE A 33 -2.90 -0.42 -17.40
C PHE A 33 -4.06 -0.82 -16.49
N ALA A 34 -4.36 -2.11 -16.43
CA ALA A 34 -5.45 -2.68 -15.63
C ALA A 34 -5.08 -2.85 -14.15
N GLY A 35 -3.78 -2.88 -13.83
CA GLY A 35 -3.29 -3.08 -12.48
C GLY A 35 -1.84 -3.52 -12.49
N ARG A 36 -1.42 -4.17 -11.39
CA ARG A 36 -0.08 -4.74 -11.24
C ARG A 36 -0.14 -6.20 -10.83
N GLY A 37 0.87 -6.95 -11.26
CA GLY A 37 1.10 -8.32 -10.83
C GLY A 37 1.81 -8.42 -9.46
N ASP A 38 2.15 -7.30 -8.83
CA ASP A 38 2.69 -7.23 -7.47
C ASP A 38 1.74 -6.50 -6.51
N ASN A 39 2.15 -6.39 -5.24
CA ASN A 39 1.39 -5.74 -4.17
C ASN A 39 1.59 -4.20 -4.12
N MET A 40 2.11 -3.57 -5.18
CA MET A 40 2.44 -2.14 -5.20
C MET A 40 1.18 -1.28 -5.39
N VAL A 41 1.03 -0.25 -4.57
CA VAL A 41 -0.13 0.65 -4.57
C VAL A 41 0.31 2.05 -4.92
N LYS A 42 -0.36 2.68 -5.89
CA LYS A 42 -0.20 4.12 -6.13
C LYS A 42 -1.08 4.90 -5.15
N LEU A 43 -0.47 5.73 -4.32
CA LEU A 43 -1.14 6.66 -3.41
C LEU A 43 -0.76 8.09 -3.80
N ARG A 44 -1.70 8.84 -4.39
CA ARG A 44 -1.47 10.25 -4.78
C ARG A 44 -0.21 10.45 -5.65
N GLY A 45 0.03 9.52 -6.58
CA GLY A 45 1.19 9.55 -7.48
C GLY A 45 2.48 8.95 -6.93
N VAL A 46 2.52 8.54 -5.66
CA VAL A 46 3.67 7.87 -5.04
C VAL A 46 3.46 6.36 -5.04
N ASN A 47 4.50 5.60 -5.40
CA ASN A 47 4.50 4.14 -5.34
C ASN A 47 4.82 3.69 -3.92
N VAL A 48 3.89 2.98 -3.26
CA VAL A 48 4.05 2.45 -1.90
C VAL A 48 3.77 0.95 -1.86
N TRP A 49 4.42 0.25 -0.95
CA TRP A 49 4.22 -1.18 -0.71
C TRP A 49 3.65 -1.38 0.70
N PRO A 50 2.47 -2.00 0.87
CA PRO A 50 1.86 -2.25 2.17
C PRO A 50 2.78 -2.98 3.15
N GLU A 51 3.58 -3.93 2.65
CA GLU A 51 4.57 -4.66 3.46
C GLU A 51 5.66 -3.73 4.03
N ASN A 52 6.10 -2.74 3.25
CA ASN A 52 7.08 -1.75 3.72
C ASN A 52 6.46 -0.80 4.75
N ILE A 53 5.19 -0.41 4.56
CA ILE A 53 4.44 0.42 5.52
C ILE A 53 4.34 -0.31 6.87
N GLY A 54 3.93 -1.58 6.85
CA GLY A 54 3.89 -2.41 8.05
C GLY A 54 5.25 -2.52 8.73
N ARG A 55 6.30 -2.87 7.97
CA ARG A 55 7.67 -2.97 8.48
C ARG A 55 8.15 -1.69 9.18
N ILE A 56 7.84 -0.51 8.63
CA ILE A 56 8.19 0.77 9.24
C ILE A 56 7.35 0.98 10.51
N ALA A 57 6.03 0.79 10.44
CA ALA A 57 5.13 1.03 11.56
C ALA A 57 5.45 0.14 12.76
N THR A 58 5.68 -1.15 12.53
CA THR A 58 6.04 -2.13 13.58
C THR A 58 7.50 -2.03 14.05
N SER A 59 8.32 -1.16 13.45
CA SER A 59 9.70 -0.92 13.93
C SER A 59 9.78 0.08 15.09
N ILE A 60 8.66 0.75 15.39
CA ILE A 60 8.59 1.79 16.41
C ILE A 60 8.25 1.16 17.75
N GLU A 61 9.05 1.49 18.77
CA GLU A 61 8.83 1.02 20.14
C GLU A 61 7.42 1.34 20.64
N GLY A 62 6.73 0.28 21.08
CA GLY A 62 5.32 0.31 21.49
C GLY A 62 4.38 -0.31 20.46
N ALA A 63 4.78 -0.46 19.20
CA ALA A 63 4.00 -1.20 18.20
C ALA A 63 4.35 -2.69 18.24
N GLU A 64 3.32 -3.54 18.12
CA GLU A 64 3.46 -4.98 18.02
C GLU A 64 3.55 -5.42 16.54
N PRO A 65 4.01 -6.65 16.23
CA PRO A 65 4.22 -7.10 14.86
C PRO A 65 2.95 -7.20 14.00
N GLU A 66 1.77 -7.30 14.62
CA GLU A 66 0.51 -7.45 13.90
C GLU A 66 -0.02 -6.09 13.42
N TYR A 67 -0.24 -5.99 12.11
CA TYR A 67 -0.74 -4.81 11.43
C TYR A 67 -1.67 -5.17 10.26
N PHE A 68 -2.43 -4.18 9.80
CA PHE A 68 -3.22 -4.23 8.58
C PHE A 68 -3.23 -2.87 7.88
N VAL A 69 -3.11 -2.86 6.55
CA VAL A 69 -3.12 -1.62 5.74
C VAL A 69 -4.39 -1.55 4.91
N ARG A 70 -5.06 -0.40 4.90
CA ARG A 70 -6.23 -0.13 4.08
C ARG A 70 -6.00 1.07 3.18
N ALA A 71 -6.35 0.94 1.91
CA ALA A 71 -6.44 2.06 0.97
C ALA A 71 -7.91 2.31 0.63
N PHE A 72 -8.36 3.56 0.66
CA PHE A 72 -9.76 3.93 0.40
C PHE A 72 -9.84 5.33 -0.22
N ARG A 73 -11.02 5.69 -0.74
CA ARG A 73 -11.30 7.02 -1.29
C ARG A 73 -12.37 7.73 -0.49
N GLU A 74 -12.08 8.96 -0.10
CA GLU A 74 -13.07 9.91 0.43
C GLU A 74 -13.24 11.03 -0.61
N GLY A 75 -14.35 10.98 -1.35
CA GLY A 75 -14.54 11.82 -2.54
C GLY A 75 -13.45 11.58 -3.58
N HIS A 76 -12.70 12.62 -3.94
CA HIS A 76 -11.57 12.53 -4.87
C HIS A 76 -10.22 12.26 -4.19
N ARG A 77 -10.19 12.16 -2.86
CA ARG A 77 -8.95 12.01 -2.11
C ARG A 77 -8.67 10.54 -1.83
N GLU A 78 -7.52 10.07 -2.29
CA GLU A 78 -7.00 8.75 -1.92
C GLU A 78 -6.37 8.83 -0.53
N ASN A 79 -6.75 7.89 0.34
CA ASN A 79 -6.25 7.76 1.69
C ASN A 79 -5.68 6.37 1.90
N MET A 80 -4.73 6.28 2.83
CA MET A 80 -4.16 5.02 3.27
C MET A 80 -3.93 5.11 4.78
N VAL A 81 -4.35 4.07 5.49
CA VAL A 81 -4.21 3.95 6.94
C VAL A 81 -3.55 2.60 7.25
N VAL A 82 -2.57 2.63 8.15
CA VAL A 82 -2.04 1.42 8.80
C VAL A 82 -2.65 1.32 10.19
N THR A 83 -3.28 0.19 10.48
CA THR A 83 -3.73 -0.16 11.82
C THR A 83 -2.69 -1.09 12.43
N VAL A 84 -2.10 -0.69 13.55
CA VAL A 84 -1.13 -1.50 14.31
C VAL A 84 -1.73 -1.95 15.64
N THR A 85 -1.35 -3.13 16.08
CA THR A 85 -1.66 -3.61 17.43
C THR A 85 -0.63 -3.08 18.43
N SER A 86 -1.04 -2.90 19.68
CA SER A 86 -0.16 -2.46 20.75
C SER A 86 -0.67 -2.89 22.14
N ALA A 87 0.26 -3.19 23.04
CA ALA A 87 -0.01 -3.45 24.46
C ALA A 87 0.12 -2.18 25.34
N VAL A 88 0.37 -1.00 24.76
CA VAL A 88 0.49 0.24 25.53
C VAL A 88 -0.87 0.71 26.06
N ASP A 89 -0.84 1.40 27.20
CA ASP A 89 -2.01 2.06 27.78
C ASP A 89 -2.66 3.05 26.80
N GLU A 90 -3.98 3.20 26.89
CA GLU A 90 -4.77 4.14 26.06
C GLU A 90 -4.17 5.54 26.01
N SER A 91 -3.68 6.04 27.15
CA SER A 91 -3.07 7.38 27.27
C SER A 91 -1.80 7.56 26.44
N ARG A 92 -1.13 6.48 26.04
CA ARG A 92 0.11 6.49 25.24
C ARG A 92 -0.13 6.21 23.76
N ARG A 93 -1.33 5.76 23.38
CA ARG A 93 -1.65 5.39 21.99
C ARG A 93 -1.52 6.57 21.04
N GLU A 94 -1.96 7.75 21.46
CA GLU A 94 -1.87 8.96 20.63
C GLU A 94 -0.41 9.34 20.32
N GLY A 95 0.47 9.29 21.32
CA GLY A 95 1.90 9.52 21.12
C GLY A 95 2.56 8.47 20.22
N LEU A 96 2.14 7.20 20.31
CA LEU A 96 2.60 6.14 19.41
C LEU A 96 2.12 6.40 17.97
N ARG A 97 0.85 6.75 17.80
CA ARG A 97 0.23 7.10 16.51
C ARG A 97 1.02 8.20 15.81
N GLU A 98 1.30 9.30 16.50
CA GLU A 98 2.03 10.44 15.93
C GLU A 98 3.47 10.07 15.53
N ARG A 99 4.16 9.28 16.34
CA ARG A 99 5.52 8.78 16.03
C ARG A 99 5.52 7.92 14.76
N ILE A 100 4.51 7.04 14.60
CA ILE A 100 4.35 6.20 13.41
C ILE A 100 4.05 7.04 12.18
N GLU A 101 3.08 7.95 12.23
CA GLU A 101 2.76 8.82 11.10
C GLU A 101 3.94 9.68 10.66
N THR A 102 4.71 10.20 11.64
CA THR A 102 5.91 11.00 11.37
C THR A 102 6.96 10.18 10.64
N ARG A 103 7.29 8.99 11.15
CA ARG A 103 8.30 8.13 10.52
C ARG A 103 7.88 7.66 9.12
N LEU A 104 6.61 7.29 8.94
CA LEU A 104 6.09 6.90 7.63
C LEU A 104 6.21 8.04 6.62
N LYS A 105 5.89 9.27 7.02
CA LYS A 105 6.02 10.45 6.15
C LYS A 105 7.47 10.73 5.78
N GLU A 106 8.41 10.58 6.73
CA GLU A 106 9.84 10.78 6.50
C GLU A 106 10.42 9.75 5.52
N GLU A 107 10.08 8.46 5.68
CA GLU A 107 10.64 7.40 4.84
C GLU A 107 9.95 7.26 3.48
N LEU A 108 8.64 7.51 3.39
CA LEU A 108 7.85 7.26 2.18
C LEU A 108 7.52 8.54 1.40
N GLY A 109 7.74 9.73 1.98
CA GLY A 109 7.45 11.01 1.35
C GLY A 109 5.95 11.31 1.14
N VAL A 110 5.05 10.47 1.66
CA VAL A 110 3.60 10.62 1.57
C VAL A 110 2.96 10.39 2.93
N ARG A 111 1.94 11.18 3.27
CA ARG A 111 1.19 11.01 4.53
C ARG A 111 0.31 9.77 4.48
N ILE A 112 0.58 8.84 5.39
CA ILE A 112 -0.20 7.65 5.72
C ILE A 112 -0.71 7.82 7.14
N GLY A 113 -2.00 7.58 7.37
CA GLY A 113 -2.59 7.65 8.71
C GLY A 113 -2.25 6.41 9.52
N CYS A 114 -2.31 6.53 10.84
CA CYS A 114 -2.11 5.41 11.75
C CYS A 114 -3.31 5.26 12.70
N GLU A 115 -3.72 4.03 12.95
CA GLU A 115 -4.63 3.65 14.03
C GLU A 115 -3.90 2.68 14.96
N VAL A 116 -4.06 2.85 16.27
CA VAL A 116 -3.48 1.95 17.27
C VAL A 116 -4.62 1.24 17.98
N VAL A 117 -4.65 -0.08 17.88
CA VAL A 117 -5.67 -0.94 18.49
C VAL A 117 -5.04 -1.89 19.48
N GLU A 118 -5.87 -2.49 20.33
CA GLU A 118 -5.46 -3.56 21.22
C GLU A 118 -5.07 -4.84 20.45
N MET A 119 -4.35 -5.74 21.14
CA MET A 119 -3.99 -7.05 20.58
C MET A 119 -5.24 -7.81 20.12
N GLY A 120 -5.18 -8.36 18.90
CA GLY A 120 -6.32 -9.03 18.25
C GLY A 120 -7.24 -8.10 17.47
N GLY A 121 -7.07 -6.77 17.57
CA GLY A 121 -7.93 -5.78 16.91
C GLY A 121 -7.89 -5.80 15.38
N VAL A 122 -6.90 -6.48 14.78
CA VAL A 122 -6.77 -6.64 13.31
C VAL A 122 -7.09 -8.05 12.82
N ASP A 123 -7.37 -9.01 13.70
CA ASP A 123 -7.46 -10.44 13.38
C ASP A 123 -8.55 -10.77 12.35
N ALA A 124 -9.68 -10.05 12.43
CA ALA A 124 -10.79 -10.21 11.50
C ALA A 124 -10.41 -9.80 10.06
N TRP A 125 -9.47 -8.86 9.90
CA TRP A 125 -9.00 -8.42 8.59
C TRP A 125 -7.82 -9.25 8.09
N THR A 126 -6.95 -9.68 9.00
CA THR A 126 -5.80 -10.51 8.65
C THR A 126 -6.19 -11.96 8.35
N GLU A 127 -7.37 -12.41 8.79
CA GLU A 127 -7.83 -13.79 8.67
C GLU A 127 -6.82 -14.78 9.29
N ILE A 128 -6.06 -14.33 10.30
CA ILE A 128 -4.93 -15.10 10.85
C ILE A 128 -5.36 -16.44 11.46
N HIS A 129 -6.59 -16.52 11.96
CA HIS A 129 -7.15 -17.75 12.54
C HIS A 129 -7.85 -18.65 11.52
N THR A 130 -8.05 -18.18 10.28
CA THR A 130 -8.83 -18.87 9.24
C THR A 130 -8.04 -19.18 7.97
N SER A 131 -6.89 -18.52 7.76
CA SER A 131 -6.02 -18.70 6.60
C SER A 131 -4.56 -18.90 7.03
N PRO A 132 -3.82 -19.84 6.40
CA PRO A 132 -2.38 -20.01 6.65
C PRO A 132 -1.54 -18.83 6.13
N LYS A 133 -2.11 -17.96 5.30
CA LYS A 133 -1.46 -16.74 4.78
C LYS A 133 -2.27 -15.54 5.24
N PRO A 134 -1.83 -14.83 6.30
CA PRO A 134 -2.57 -13.68 6.79
C PRO A 134 -2.54 -12.56 5.75
N LYS A 135 -3.69 -11.94 5.53
CA LYS A 135 -3.82 -10.76 4.67
C LYS A 135 -3.29 -9.54 5.42
N ARG A 136 -2.46 -8.74 4.77
CA ARG A 136 -1.89 -7.52 5.37
C ARG A 136 -2.37 -6.23 4.73
N PHE A 137 -3.15 -6.35 3.66
CA PHE A 137 -3.56 -5.24 2.84
C PHE A 137 -4.94 -5.48 2.22
N ARG A 138 -5.72 -4.40 2.13
CA ARG A 138 -6.95 -4.34 1.34
C ARG A 138 -7.05 -2.99 0.62
N ASP A 139 -7.41 -3.05 -0.66
CA ASP A 139 -7.77 -1.89 -1.47
C ASP A 139 -9.30 -1.80 -1.56
N GLU A 140 -9.87 -0.70 -1.06
CA GLU A 140 -11.31 -0.43 -0.95
C GLU A 140 -11.73 0.74 -1.89
N ARG A 141 -10.89 1.10 -2.87
CA ARG A 141 -11.08 2.25 -3.77
C ARG A 141 -11.94 1.99 -5.00
#